data_AF-A0A934FLC7-F1
#
_entry.id   AF-A0A934FLC7-F1
#
_cell.length_a   1.000
_cell.length_b   1.000
_cell.length_c   1.000
_cell.angle_alpha   90.00
_cell.angle_beta   90.00
_cell.angle_gamma   90.00
#
_symmetry.space_group_name_H-M   'P 1'
#
loop_
_entity.id
_entity.type
_entity.pdbx_description
1 polymer ?
#
loop_
_entity_poly.entity_id
_entity_poly.type
_entity_poly.pdbx_seq_one_letter_code
_entity_poly.pdbx_strand_id
1 'polypeptide(L)'
;MSAHRSQIPGSTFACGLYTAFCEGDAKLVSFLLANGADMDAPVSINNDTPLMMAACDGMADIVADLIKRGANLEKHDLSAVAAFSGVDEGDTALIKAVRSEKPRSELGRVESIKLLVGAGVNVNTLGEGGQTALDRAGTAARNAEIRKLLLAAGAKSAKELRPAKVAHAAPKPKPSKPVDGITNFSQASALLTGLCGSKPQAHPQIAEAQFFQFRPAAGERAPIGKALVKRLERIRREAAPQIGKAGCWVVRTHELNTGLGLCLLRAKDKFAVVKQFNFGSGNYGVTTTKAITFLRALDRTAPFTLLACDKSALAGRFQALPKSGLALAKSLHGFCPFVCDDFDDDVKALARHLEKGGEFTLWWD
;
A
#
# COMPACT_ATOMS: atom_id res chain seq x y z
N MET A 1 40.32 19.72 -9.01
CA MET A 1 38.96 20.26 -8.86
C MET A 1 37.95 19.13 -8.99
N SER A 2 37.86 18.25 -7.98
CA SER A 2 36.81 17.23 -7.89
C SER A 2 35.64 17.85 -7.13
N ALA A 3 34.60 18.26 -7.84
CA ALA A 3 33.39 18.77 -7.22
C ALA A 3 32.72 17.62 -6.46
N HIS A 4 32.69 17.74 -5.12
CA HIS A 4 31.76 16.99 -4.28
C HIS A 4 30.34 17.18 -4.84
N ARG A 5 29.81 16.18 -5.56
CA ARG A 5 28.37 16.03 -5.72
C ARG A 5 27.82 15.76 -4.33
N SER A 6 27.38 16.81 -3.65
CA SER A 6 26.54 16.70 -2.46
C SER A 6 25.33 15.85 -2.85
N GLN A 7 25.28 14.61 -2.38
CA GLN A 7 24.09 13.77 -2.51
C GLN A 7 22.98 14.45 -1.73
N ILE A 8 22.05 15.07 -2.44
CA ILE A 8 20.81 15.57 -1.86
C ILE A 8 20.05 14.34 -1.34
N PRO A 9 19.64 14.29 -0.06
CA PRO A 9 18.87 13.17 0.48
C PRO A 9 17.61 12.92 -0.35
N GLY A 10 17.26 11.66 -0.61
CA GLY A 10 16.10 11.30 -1.43
C GLY A 10 14.77 11.91 -0.97
N SER A 11 14.62 12.20 0.33
CA SER A 11 13.44 12.87 0.89
C SER A 11 13.32 14.35 0.49
N THR A 12 14.43 15.04 0.21
CA THR A 12 14.43 16.45 -0.21
C THR A 12 13.91 16.60 -1.65
N PHE A 13 14.25 15.65 -2.53
CA PHE A 13 13.73 15.62 -3.89
C PHE A 13 12.22 15.33 -3.93
N ALA A 14 11.73 14.42 -3.08
CA ALA A 14 10.29 14.09 -3.04
C ALA A 14 9.44 15.29 -2.63
N CYS A 15 9.82 16.00 -1.55
CA CYS A 15 9.12 17.23 -1.15
C CYS A 15 9.19 18.32 -2.23
N GLY A 16 10.36 18.51 -2.86
CA GLY A 16 10.52 19.49 -3.94
C GLY A 16 9.67 19.17 -5.18
N LEU A 17 9.60 17.89 -5.57
CA LEU A 17 8.76 17.43 -6.68
C LEU A 17 7.27 17.62 -6.36
N TYR A 18 6.85 17.28 -5.15
CA TYR A 18 5.47 17.49 -4.71
C TYR A 18 5.05 18.96 -4.82
N THR A 19 5.85 19.88 -4.28
CA THR A 19 5.58 21.32 -4.39
C THR A 19 5.52 21.78 -5.84
N ALA A 20 6.45 21.33 -6.69
CA ALA A 20 6.46 21.66 -8.11
C ALA A 20 5.19 21.20 -8.84
N PHE A 21 4.66 20.01 -8.51
CA PHE A 21 3.37 19.55 -9.02
C PHE A 21 2.21 20.40 -8.50
N CYS A 22 2.15 20.71 -7.21
CA CYS A 22 1.10 21.55 -6.63
C CYS A 22 1.05 22.96 -7.27
N GLU A 23 2.21 23.52 -7.60
CA GLU A 23 2.33 24.81 -8.28
C GLU A 23 2.05 24.71 -9.79
N GLY A 24 2.20 23.52 -10.37
CA GLY A 24 2.14 23.28 -11.82
C GLY A 24 3.39 23.77 -12.55
N ASP A 25 4.53 23.86 -11.84
CA ASP A 25 5.81 24.30 -12.42
C ASP A 25 6.49 23.13 -13.15
N ALA A 26 6.08 22.92 -14.40
CA ALA A 26 6.66 21.93 -15.29
C ALA A 26 8.19 22.05 -15.41
N LYS A 27 8.74 23.28 -15.39
CA LYS A 27 10.18 23.49 -15.52
C LYS A 27 10.92 22.99 -14.27
N LEU A 28 10.38 23.25 -13.09
CA LEU A 28 10.94 22.75 -11.84
C LEU A 28 10.82 21.22 -11.76
N VAL A 29 9.70 20.63 -12.19
CA VAL A 29 9.54 19.16 -12.27
C VAL A 29 10.63 18.55 -13.16
N SER A 30 10.79 19.03 -14.40
CA SER A 30 11.83 18.55 -15.31
C SER A 30 13.24 18.76 -14.77
N PHE A 31 13.50 19.89 -14.10
CA PHE A 31 14.79 20.18 -13.47
C PHE A 31 15.11 19.17 -12.36
N LEU A 32 14.17 18.89 -11.46
CA LEU A 32 14.36 17.96 -10.35
C LEU A 32 14.57 16.52 -10.85
N LEU A 33 13.78 16.07 -11.83
CA LEU A 33 13.95 14.77 -12.48
C LEU A 33 15.31 14.65 -13.18
N ALA A 34 15.77 15.72 -13.85
CA ALA A 34 17.09 15.75 -14.48
C ALA A 34 18.26 15.73 -13.47
N ASN A 35 18.03 16.16 -12.23
CA ASN A 35 19.04 16.23 -11.17
C ASN A 35 19.01 15.04 -10.20
N GLY A 36 18.38 13.94 -10.57
CA GLY A 36 18.47 12.67 -9.84
C GLY A 36 17.33 12.40 -8.87
N ALA A 37 16.21 13.12 -8.98
CA ALA A 37 14.98 12.67 -8.34
C ALA A 37 14.56 11.32 -8.94
N ASP A 38 14.22 10.37 -8.08
CA ASP A 38 13.75 9.04 -8.50
C ASP A 38 12.37 9.17 -9.15
N MET A 39 12.30 8.79 -10.41
CA MET A 39 11.15 8.96 -11.28
C MET A 39 9.98 8.03 -10.93
N ASP A 40 10.25 6.93 -10.21
CA ASP A 40 9.23 5.99 -9.76
C ASP A 40 9.01 6.09 -8.25
N ALA A 41 9.79 6.87 -7.51
CA ALA A 41 9.58 7.04 -6.07
C ALA A 41 8.24 7.75 -5.78
N PRO A 42 7.57 7.41 -4.67
CA PRO A 42 6.43 8.16 -4.19
C PRO A 42 6.77 9.63 -3.93
N VAL A 43 5.95 10.54 -4.46
CA VAL A 43 6.07 11.99 -4.26
C VAL A 43 4.90 12.60 -3.50
N SER A 44 3.77 11.89 -3.37
CA SER A 44 2.60 12.36 -2.61
C SER A 44 2.32 11.47 -1.40
N ILE A 45 1.45 11.97 -0.51
CA ILE A 45 0.93 11.21 0.65
C ILE A 45 0.17 9.95 0.25
N ASN A 46 -0.46 9.93 -0.94
CA ASN A 46 -1.15 8.75 -1.49
C ASN A 46 -0.19 7.75 -2.15
N ASN A 47 1.11 7.97 -1.98
CA ASN A 47 2.17 7.28 -2.70
C ASN A 47 2.08 7.41 -4.23
N ASP A 48 1.59 8.53 -4.74
CA ASP A 48 1.59 8.79 -6.18
C ASP A 48 3.03 8.89 -6.70
N THR A 49 3.31 8.28 -7.84
CA THR A 49 4.54 8.52 -8.59
C THR A 49 4.47 9.87 -9.31
N PRO A 50 5.61 10.45 -9.74
CA PRO A 50 5.62 11.61 -10.64
C PRO A 50 4.71 11.44 -11.86
N LEU A 51 4.65 10.24 -12.43
CA LEU A 51 3.80 9.94 -13.58
C LEU A 51 2.31 10.00 -13.23
N MET A 52 1.91 9.51 -12.06
CA MET A 52 0.52 9.58 -11.59
C MET A 52 0.07 11.02 -11.35
N MET A 53 0.90 11.84 -10.70
CA MET A 53 0.62 13.26 -10.47
C MET A 53 0.47 14.02 -11.80
N ALA A 54 1.44 13.87 -12.71
CA ALA A 54 1.42 14.51 -14.02
C ALA A 54 0.18 14.10 -14.85
N ALA A 55 -0.17 12.82 -14.82
CA ALA A 55 -1.31 12.29 -15.55
C ALA A 55 -2.65 12.76 -14.94
N CYS A 56 -2.75 12.82 -13.61
CA CYS A 56 -3.92 13.33 -12.88
C CYS A 56 -4.19 14.81 -13.19
N ASP A 57 -3.16 15.64 -13.21
CA ASP A 57 -3.29 17.08 -13.44
C ASP A 57 -3.36 17.47 -14.93
N GLY A 58 -3.11 16.52 -15.84
CA GLY A 58 -3.10 16.77 -17.27
C GLY A 58 -1.85 17.52 -17.74
N MET A 59 -0.71 17.33 -17.09
CA MET A 59 0.59 17.88 -17.51
C MET A 59 1.21 16.99 -18.60
N ALA A 60 0.64 17.04 -19.80
CA ALA A 60 1.00 16.13 -20.91
C ALA A 60 2.48 16.22 -21.34
N ASP A 61 3.10 17.38 -21.23
CA ASP A 61 4.52 17.61 -21.45
C ASP A 61 5.40 16.82 -20.47
N ILE A 62 5.03 16.84 -19.18
CA ILE A 62 5.70 16.06 -18.14
C ILE A 62 5.44 14.57 -18.31
N VAL A 63 4.21 14.17 -18.65
CA VAL A 63 3.89 12.76 -18.96
C VAL A 63 4.75 12.25 -20.12
N ALA A 64 4.89 13.03 -21.19
CA ALA A 64 5.75 12.67 -22.32
C ALA A 64 7.23 12.53 -21.92
N ASP A 65 7.76 13.45 -21.10
CA ASP A 65 9.15 13.37 -20.63
C ASP A 65 9.37 12.14 -19.74
N LEU A 66 8.45 11.85 -18.82
CA LEU A 66 8.51 10.69 -17.93
C LEU A 66 8.44 9.36 -18.70
N ILE A 67 7.52 9.24 -19.67
CA ILE A 67 7.44 8.07 -20.55
C ILE A 67 8.76 7.88 -21.32
N LYS A 68 9.31 8.97 -21.90
CA LYS A 68 10.56 8.93 -22.66
C LYS A 68 11.74 8.47 -21.81
N ARG A 69 11.74 8.80 -20.53
CA ARG A 69 12.77 8.39 -19.56
C ARG A 69 12.58 6.97 -19.03
N GLY A 70 11.46 6.31 -19.36
CA GLY A 70 11.19 4.92 -18.96
C GLY A 70 10.51 4.77 -17.61
N ALA A 71 9.68 5.74 -17.20
CA ALA A 71 8.86 5.62 -15.99
C ALA A 71 8.00 4.35 -16.02
N ASN A 72 7.81 3.71 -14.86
CA ASN A 72 7.00 2.51 -14.77
C ASN A 72 5.50 2.85 -14.88
N LEU A 73 4.94 2.56 -16.05
CA LEU A 73 3.55 2.88 -16.38
C LEU A 73 2.52 2.03 -15.61
N GLU A 74 2.93 0.84 -15.14
CA GLU A 74 2.10 -0.13 -14.42
C GLU A 74 2.32 -0.08 -12.90
N LYS A 75 3.06 0.92 -12.40
CA LYS A 75 3.14 1.13 -10.96
C LYS A 75 1.75 1.54 -10.46
N HIS A 76 1.34 0.95 -9.34
CA HIS A 76 0.14 1.34 -8.62
C HIS A 76 0.53 2.30 -7.51
N ASP A 77 -0.33 3.28 -7.25
CA ASP A 77 -0.28 3.98 -5.98
C ASP A 77 -0.54 2.97 -4.84
N LEU A 78 -0.31 3.43 -3.62
CA LEU A 78 -0.55 2.57 -2.48
C LEU A 78 -1.19 3.43 -1.40
N SER A 79 -2.51 3.36 -1.28
CA SER A 79 -3.12 3.83 -0.04
C SER A 79 -2.65 2.92 1.09
N ALA A 80 -2.18 3.51 2.19
CA ALA A 80 -1.76 2.77 3.37
C ALA A 80 -2.91 1.82 3.79
N VAL A 81 -4.15 2.30 3.74
CA VAL A 81 -5.36 1.53 4.05
C VAL A 81 -5.54 0.30 3.15
N ALA A 82 -5.30 0.39 1.83
CA ALA A 82 -5.41 -0.75 0.91
C ALA A 82 -4.44 -1.89 1.25
N ALA A 83 -3.22 -1.56 1.69
CA ALA A 83 -2.23 -2.54 2.12
C ALA A 83 -2.64 -3.31 3.40
N PHE A 84 -3.40 -2.68 4.31
CA PHE A 84 -3.79 -3.27 5.58
C PHE A 84 -5.14 -3.99 5.56
N SER A 85 -6.15 -3.39 4.94
CA SER A 85 -7.53 -3.88 4.91
C SER A 85 -7.81 -4.82 3.73
N GLY A 86 -6.87 -4.91 2.78
CA GLY A 86 -7.06 -5.71 1.57
C GLY A 86 -8.22 -5.19 0.74
N VAL A 87 -8.37 -3.86 0.61
CA VAL A 87 -9.11 -3.24 -0.51
C VAL A 87 -8.27 -3.34 -1.79
N ASP A 88 -8.90 -3.10 -2.94
CA ASP A 88 -8.31 -3.38 -4.26
C ASP A 88 -7.03 -2.57 -4.51
N GLU A 89 -6.26 -2.97 -5.53
CA GLU A 89 -4.98 -2.33 -5.87
C GLU A 89 -5.13 -0.82 -6.00
N GLY A 90 -4.07 -0.08 -5.72
CA GLY A 90 -4.04 1.34 -5.99
C GLY A 90 -4.23 1.67 -7.47
N ASP A 91 -4.36 2.94 -7.82
CA ASP A 91 -4.54 3.31 -9.22
C ASP A 91 -3.21 3.43 -9.96
N THR A 92 -3.20 3.09 -11.25
CA THR A 92 -2.10 3.43 -12.16
C THR A 92 -2.24 4.86 -12.68
N ALA A 93 -1.20 5.36 -13.37
CA ALA A 93 -1.24 6.68 -14.01
C ALA A 93 -2.42 6.85 -14.99
N LEU A 94 -2.78 5.79 -15.73
CA LEU A 94 -3.94 5.82 -16.62
C LEU A 94 -5.24 6.02 -15.84
N ILE A 95 -5.43 5.28 -14.74
CA ILE A 95 -6.66 5.34 -13.96
C ILE A 95 -6.78 6.69 -13.24
N LYS A 96 -5.67 7.22 -12.71
CA LYS A 96 -5.58 8.58 -12.14
C LYS A 96 -5.99 9.65 -13.13
N ALA A 97 -5.44 9.63 -14.35
CA ALA A 97 -5.81 10.57 -15.40
C ALA A 97 -7.31 10.50 -15.72
N VAL A 98 -7.87 9.29 -15.85
CA VAL A 98 -9.28 9.10 -16.23
C VAL A 98 -10.24 9.57 -15.14
N ARG A 99 -9.95 9.31 -13.86
CA ARG A 99 -10.84 9.70 -12.76
C ARG A 99 -10.67 11.15 -12.29
N SER A 100 -9.62 11.84 -12.74
CA SER A 100 -9.34 13.21 -12.33
C SER A 100 -10.57 14.10 -12.55
N GLU A 101 -11.10 14.65 -11.46
CA GLU A 101 -12.30 15.49 -11.51
C GLU A 101 -12.00 16.94 -11.87
N LYS A 102 -10.81 17.41 -11.53
CA LYS A 102 -10.38 18.80 -11.67
C LYS A 102 -8.93 18.86 -12.16
N PRO A 103 -8.63 18.34 -13.37
CA PRO A 103 -7.30 18.48 -13.93
C PRO A 103 -6.98 19.96 -14.13
N ARG A 104 -5.70 20.33 -14.07
CA ARG A 104 -5.24 21.68 -14.41
C ARG A 104 -5.51 22.01 -15.88
N SER A 105 -5.49 20.99 -16.75
CA SER A 105 -5.83 21.11 -18.17
C SER A 105 -6.66 19.92 -18.63
N GLU A 106 -7.90 20.18 -19.11
CA GLU A 106 -8.76 19.14 -19.69
C GLU A 106 -8.19 18.58 -21.01
N LEU A 107 -7.67 19.47 -21.87
CA LEU A 107 -6.96 19.07 -23.09
C LEU A 107 -5.70 18.28 -22.75
N GLY A 108 -4.95 18.73 -21.75
CA GLY A 108 -3.76 18.05 -21.28
C GLY A 108 -4.06 16.69 -20.67
N ARG A 109 -5.18 16.52 -19.96
CA ARG A 109 -5.65 15.22 -19.44
C ARG A 109 -5.93 14.24 -20.58
N VAL A 110 -6.64 14.68 -21.62
CA VAL A 110 -6.90 13.85 -22.81
C VAL A 110 -5.60 13.46 -23.50
N GLU A 111 -4.67 14.41 -23.64
CA GLU A 111 -3.36 14.15 -24.25
C GLU A 111 -2.50 13.20 -23.41
N SER A 112 -2.47 13.34 -22.08
CA SER A 112 -1.82 12.40 -21.17
C SER A 112 -2.35 10.98 -21.33
N ILE A 113 -3.68 10.81 -21.48
CA ILE A 113 -4.29 9.50 -21.73
C ILE A 113 -3.85 8.94 -23.08
N LYS A 114 -3.82 9.76 -24.13
CA LYS A 114 -3.31 9.33 -25.45
C LYS A 114 -1.85 8.91 -25.40
N LEU A 115 -1.00 9.66 -24.71
CA LEU A 115 0.41 9.35 -24.53
C LEU A 115 0.61 8.02 -23.78
N LEU A 116 -0.12 7.81 -22.68
CA LEU A 116 -0.06 6.55 -21.93
C LEU A 116 -0.54 5.36 -22.79
N VAL A 117 -1.70 5.48 -23.43
CA VAL A 117 -2.20 4.42 -24.33
C VAL A 117 -1.23 4.14 -25.48
N GLY A 118 -0.66 5.18 -26.09
CA GLY A 118 0.33 5.07 -27.17
C GLY A 118 1.66 4.44 -26.71
N ALA A 119 2.02 4.60 -25.44
CA ALA A 119 3.18 3.97 -24.83
C ALA A 119 2.96 2.48 -24.47
N GLY A 120 1.75 1.95 -24.69
CA GLY A 120 1.45 0.54 -24.53
C GLY A 120 1.07 0.12 -23.11
N VAL A 121 0.51 1.02 -22.29
CA VAL A 121 -0.04 0.62 -20.98
C VAL A 121 -1.11 -0.46 -21.12
N ASN A 122 -1.21 -1.32 -20.12
CA ASN A 122 -2.31 -2.25 -20.01
C ASN A 122 -3.60 -1.51 -19.62
N VAL A 123 -4.43 -1.19 -20.62
CA VAL A 123 -5.72 -0.50 -20.44
C VAL A 123 -6.74 -1.29 -19.62
N ASN A 124 -6.47 -2.56 -19.33
CA ASN A 124 -7.32 -3.46 -18.57
C ASN A 124 -6.82 -3.71 -17.13
N THR A 125 -5.82 -2.96 -16.67
CA THR A 125 -5.38 -3.01 -15.27
C THR A 125 -6.52 -2.61 -14.33
N LEU A 126 -6.64 -3.32 -13.21
CA LEU A 126 -7.62 -3.05 -12.17
C LEU A 126 -6.97 -2.11 -11.15
N GLY A 127 -7.59 -0.96 -10.91
CA GLY A 127 -7.19 -0.04 -9.86
C GLY A 127 -8.07 -0.19 -8.63
N GLU A 128 -8.22 0.92 -7.93
CA GLU A 128 -8.91 0.97 -6.64
C GLU A 128 -10.39 0.58 -6.84
N GLY A 129 -10.98 -0.09 -5.85
CA GLY A 129 -12.32 -0.68 -5.96
C GLY A 129 -12.46 -1.79 -7.02
N GLY A 130 -11.37 -2.28 -7.60
CA GLY A 130 -11.38 -3.35 -8.61
C GLY A 130 -11.96 -2.86 -9.94
N GLN A 131 -11.82 -1.57 -10.22
CA GLN A 131 -12.35 -0.90 -11.39
C GLN A 131 -11.27 -0.71 -12.44
N THR A 132 -11.63 -0.84 -13.70
CA THR A 132 -10.76 -0.49 -14.84
C THR A 132 -10.81 1.01 -15.12
N ALA A 133 -9.89 1.49 -15.97
CA ALA A 133 -9.99 2.82 -16.56
C ALA A 133 -11.35 3.05 -17.25
N LEU A 134 -11.91 2.04 -17.93
CA LEU A 134 -13.20 2.17 -18.59
C LEU A 134 -14.37 2.30 -17.60
N ASP A 135 -14.30 1.61 -16.46
CA ASP A 135 -15.30 1.73 -15.39
C ASP A 135 -15.24 3.14 -14.78
N ARG A 136 -14.04 3.62 -14.44
CA ARG A 136 -13.81 4.95 -13.86
C ARG A 136 -14.18 6.09 -14.80
N ALA A 137 -14.07 5.89 -16.11
CA ALA A 137 -14.53 6.88 -17.07
C ALA A 137 -16.04 7.18 -16.91
N GLY A 138 -16.87 6.23 -16.44
CA GLY A 138 -18.30 6.45 -16.22
C GLY A 138 -19.04 6.93 -17.48
N THR A 139 -20.34 7.20 -17.44
CA THR A 139 -21.11 7.60 -18.65
C THR A 139 -21.31 9.11 -18.78
N ALA A 140 -20.61 9.90 -17.96
CA ALA A 140 -20.72 11.36 -18.00
C ALA A 140 -20.23 11.92 -19.34
N ALA A 141 -20.94 12.94 -19.86
CA ALA A 141 -20.64 13.56 -21.15
C ALA A 141 -19.18 14.05 -21.26
N ARG A 142 -18.61 14.58 -20.16
CA ARG A 142 -17.21 15.01 -20.08
C ARG A 142 -16.21 13.92 -20.46
N ASN A 143 -16.54 12.66 -20.18
CA ASN A 143 -15.64 11.53 -20.37
C ASN A 143 -15.96 10.75 -21.67
N ALA A 144 -16.82 11.27 -22.55
CA ALA A 144 -17.21 10.60 -23.79
C ALA A 144 -16.01 10.37 -24.73
N GLU A 145 -15.13 11.36 -24.90
CA GLU A 145 -13.91 11.22 -25.69
C GLU A 145 -12.93 10.21 -25.05
N ILE A 146 -12.72 10.31 -23.74
CA ILE A 146 -11.87 9.38 -22.98
C ILE A 146 -12.35 7.94 -23.15
N ARG A 147 -13.66 7.70 -23.04
CA ARG A 147 -14.24 6.38 -23.30
C ARG A 147 -13.96 5.89 -24.70
N LYS A 148 -14.14 6.74 -25.72
CA LYS A 148 -13.87 6.38 -27.11
C LYS A 148 -12.41 5.96 -27.30
N LEU A 149 -11.47 6.70 -26.71
CA LEU A 149 -10.04 6.39 -26.74
C LEU A 149 -9.75 5.03 -26.08
N LEU A 150 -10.26 4.80 -24.87
CA LEU A 150 -10.07 3.55 -24.14
C LEU A 150 -10.65 2.35 -24.89
N LEU A 151 -11.86 2.47 -25.43
CA LEU A 151 -12.50 1.41 -26.22
C LEU A 151 -11.73 1.11 -27.51
N ALA A 152 -11.24 2.13 -28.20
CA ALA A 152 -10.38 1.95 -29.38
C ALA A 152 -9.07 1.22 -29.04
N ALA A 153 -8.57 1.38 -27.82
CA ALA A 153 -7.41 0.66 -27.29
C ALA A 153 -7.72 -0.74 -26.74
N GLY A 154 -8.98 -1.22 -26.85
CA GLY A 154 -9.39 -2.54 -26.38
C GLY A 154 -9.64 -2.63 -24.86
N ALA A 155 -9.94 -1.51 -24.21
CA ALA A 155 -10.35 -1.50 -22.82
C ALA A 155 -11.69 -2.21 -22.63
N LYS A 156 -11.78 -2.98 -21.54
CA LYS A 156 -12.95 -3.73 -21.11
C LYS A 156 -13.33 -3.28 -19.70
N SER A 157 -14.59 -3.43 -19.33
CA SER A 157 -15.03 -3.24 -17.94
C SER A 157 -14.51 -4.37 -17.05
N ALA A 158 -14.41 -4.12 -15.75
CA ALA A 158 -14.06 -5.16 -14.78
C ALA A 158 -15.01 -6.36 -14.84
N LYS A 159 -16.28 -6.15 -15.20
CA LYS A 159 -17.27 -7.21 -15.39
C LYS A 159 -16.92 -8.13 -16.57
N GLU A 160 -16.43 -7.57 -17.67
CA GLU A 160 -16.04 -8.30 -18.89
C GLU A 160 -14.69 -9.01 -18.73
N LEU A 161 -13.82 -8.51 -17.85
CA LEU A 161 -12.54 -9.13 -17.52
C LEU A 161 -12.69 -10.33 -16.57
N ARG A 162 -13.85 -10.50 -15.91
CA ARG A 162 -14.09 -11.68 -15.07
C ARG A 162 -14.07 -12.92 -15.96
N PRO A 163 -13.21 -13.93 -15.68
CA PRO A 163 -13.29 -15.18 -16.42
C PRO A 163 -14.68 -15.79 -16.22
N ALA A 164 -15.24 -16.36 -17.30
CA ALA A 164 -16.43 -17.20 -17.22
C ALA A 164 -16.20 -18.22 -16.09
N LYS A 165 -17.14 -18.28 -15.14
CA LYS A 165 -17.08 -19.04 -13.87
C LYS A 165 -16.31 -20.36 -14.01
N VAL A 166 -14.98 -20.35 -13.85
CA VAL A 166 -14.20 -21.59 -13.73
C VAL A 166 -14.25 -21.97 -12.27
N ALA A 167 -15.04 -22.98 -11.96
CA ALA A 167 -15.10 -23.60 -10.65
C ALA A 167 -13.77 -24.31 -10.35
N HIS A 168 -12.71 -23.57 -10.03
CA HIS A 168 -11.47 -24.14 -9.51
C HIS A 168 -11.12 -23.42 -8.22
N ALA A 169 -11.60 -23.98 -7.10
CA ALA A 169 -10.94 -23.79 -5.84
C ALA A 169 -9.47 -24.21 -6.03
N ALA A 170 -8.54 -23.27 -5.93
CA ALA A 170 -7.14 -23.61 -5.79
C ALA A 170 -7.02 -24.65 -4.67
N PRO A 171 -6.29 -25.76 -4.86
CA PRO A 171 -6.11 -26.73 -3.80
C PRO A 171 -5.55 -25.97 -2.60
N LYS A 172 -6.26 -26.05 -1.47
CA LYS A 172 -5.75 -25.53 -0.19
C LYS A 172 -4.35 -26.12 -0.05
N PRO A 173 -3.27 -25.32 0.02
CA PRO A 173 -1.98 -25.89 0.36
C PRO A 173 -2.17 -26.63 1.68
N LYS A 174 -1.85 -27.92 1.69
CA LYS A 174 -1.87 -28.70 2.92
C LYS A 174 -1.02 -27.91 3.93
N PRO A 175 -1.48 -27.75 5.18
CA PRO A 175 -0.67 -27.09 6.19
C PRO A 175 0.72 -27.73 6.17
N SER A 176 1.74 -26.92 5.92
CA SER A 176 3.11 -27.37 6.11
C SER A 176 3.18 -27.92 7.53
N LYS A 177 3.74 -29.14 7.67
CA LYS A 177 3.90 -29.76 8.99
C LYS A 177 4.59 -28.73 9.91
N PRO A 178 4.18 -28.60 11.18
CA PRO A 178 4.90 -27.79 12.15
C PRO A 178 6.39 -28.15 12.07
N VAL A 179 7.25 -27.16 11.87
CA VAL A 179 8.68 -27.39 12.02
C VAL A 179 8.92 -27.29 13.52
N ASP A 180 8.87 -28.43 14.21
CA ASP A 180 9.25 -28.49 15.62
C ASP A 180 10.67 -27.92 15.78
N GLY A 181 10.88 -27.03 16.76
CA GLY A 181 12.22 -26.56 17.13
C GLY A 181 12.63 -25.14 16.74
N ILE A 182 11.70 -24.25 16.38
CA ILE A 182 12.01 -22.81 16.23
C ILE A 182 12.24 -22.18 17.62
N THR A 183 13.50 -21.92 17.98
CA THR A 183 13.91 -21.35 19.27
C THR A 183 14.73 -20.06 19.14
N ASN A 184 15.17 -19.71 17.92
CA ASN A 184 15.95 -18.49 17.68
C ASN A 184 15.57 -17.77 16.37
N PHE A 185 16.04 -16.53 16.25
CA PHE A 185 15.75 -15.64 15.12
C PHE A 185 16.23 -16.20 13.78
N SER A 186 17.37 -16.90 13.73
CA SER A 186 17.89 -17.47 12.48
C SER A 186 16.95 -18.55 11.94
N GLN A 187 16.39 -19.37 12.82
CA GLN A 187 15.40 -20.39 12.46
C GLN A 187 14.07 -19.76 12.03
N ALA A 188 13.62 -18.70 12.74
CA ALA A 188 12.43 -17.94 12.34
C ALA A 188 12.61 -17.30 10.94
N SER A 189 13.80 -16.75 10.65
CA SER A 189 14.16 -16.23 9.33
C SER A 189 14.13 -17.31 8.25
N ALA A 190 14.66 -18.50 8.54
CA ALA A 190 14.67 -19.61 7.60
C ALA A 190 13.24 -20.10 7.29
N LEU A 191 12.38 -20.17 8.30
CA LEU A 191 10.96 -20.50 8.13
C LEU A 191 10.28 -19.51 7.17
N LEU A 192 10.43 -18.20 7.40
CA LEU A 192 9.83 -17.19 6.53
C LEU A 192 10.44 -17.18 5.13
N THR A 193 11.75 -17.43 4.99
CA THR A 193 12.41 -17.59 3.68
C THR A 193 11.72 -18.69 2.86
N GLY A 194 11.45 -19.84 3.48
CA GLY A 194 10.76 -20.96 2.85
C GLY A 194 9.30 -20.65 2.51
N LEU A 195 8.56 -19.98 3.40
CA LEU A 195 7.14 -19.66 3.19
C LEU A 195 6.91 -18.53 2.17
N CYS A 196 7.81 -17.55 2.10
CA CYS A 196 7.72 -16.40 1.20
C CYS A 196 8.41 -16.63 -0.16
N GLY A 197 9.34 -17.58 -0.25
CA GLY A 197 10.12 -17.83 -1.47
C GLY A 197 11.15 -16.74 -1.79
N SER A 198 11.50 -15.90 -0.81
CA SER A 198 12.46 -14.80 -0.97
C SER A 198 13.50 -14.82 0.14
N LYS A 199 14.71 -14.34 -0.18
CA LYS A 199 15.74 -14.11 0.82
C LYS A 199 15.36 -12.88 1.66
N PRO A 200 15.66 -12.87 2.97
CA PRO A 200 15.46 -11.71 3.81
C PRO A 200 16.27 -10.52 3.30
N GLN A 201 15.67 -9.35 3.35
CA GLN A 201 16.34 -8.07 3.12
C GLN A 201 16.50 -7.34 4.46
N ALA A 202 17.68 -6.81 4.73
CA ALA A 202 17.93 -5.98 5.90
C ALA A 202 17.38 -4.57 5.65
N HIS A 203 16.89 -3.92 6.70
CA HIS A 203 16.45 -2.54 6.61
C HIS A 203 17.52 -1.57 7.11
N PRO A 204 17.85 -0.51 6.34
CA PRO A 204 18.91 0.43 6.70
C PRO A 204 18.68 1.17 8.03
N GLN A 205 17.43 1.31 8.48
CA GLN A 205 17.09 2.04 9.71
C GLN A 205 16.55 1.16 10.84
N ILE A 206 16.29 -0.14 10.60
CA ILE A 206 15.74 -1.05 11.61
C ILE A 206 16.67 -2.26 11.71
N ALA A 207 17.69 -2.14 12.56
CA ALA A 207 18.77 -3.12 12.68
C ALA A 207 18.29 -4.53 13.11
N GLU A 208 17.17 -4.62 13.84
CA GLU A 208 16.63 -5.88 14.36
C GLU A 208 15.51 -6.48 13.51
N ALA A 209 15.36 -6.02 12.26
CA ALA A 209 14.29 -6.44 11.35
C ALA A 209 14.82 -7.10 10.05
N GLN A 210 14.06 -8.07 9.56
CA GLN A 210 14.25 -8.68 8.25
C GLN A 210 12.94 -8.67 7.46
N PHE A 211 13.05 -8.27 6.19
CA PHE A 211 11.91 -8.05 5.30
C PHE A 211 11.84 -9.16 4.26
N PHE A 212 10.65 -9.68 4.03
CA PHE A 212 10.38 -10.79 3.12
C PHE A 212 9.31 -10.39 2.12
N GLN A 213 9.72 -10.29 0.85
CA GLN A 213 8.79 -10.13 -0.27
C GLN A 213 8.20 -11.48 -0.65
N PHE A 214 6.97 -11.49 -1.17
CA PHE A 214 6.45 -12.71 -1.77
C PHE A 214 7.04 -12.92 -3.18
N ARG A 215 7.48 -14.14 -3.49
CA ARG A 215 7.77 -14.55 -4.88
C ARG A 215 6.87 -15.73 -5.28
N PRO A 216 6.07 -15.61 -6.36
CA PRO A 216 5.29 -16.73 -6.87
C PRO A 216 6.21 -17.86 -7.33
N ALA A 217 5.75 -19.10 -7.19
CA ALA A 217 6.44 -20.25 -7.75
C ALA A 217 6.40 -20.20 -9.30
N ALA A 218 7.33 -20.90 -9.95
CA ALA A 218 7.33 -21.00 -11.42
C ALA A 218 5.98 -21.54 -11.92
N GLY A 219 5.31 -20.78 -12.80
CA GLY A 219 3.98 -21.10 -13.34
C GLY A 219 2.79 -20.60 -12.50
N GLU A 220 3.03 -20.05 -11.30
CA GLU A 220 1.99 -19.40 -10.50
C GLU A 220 1.83 -17.93 -10.96
N ARG A 221 0.60 -17.49 -11.24
CA ARG A 221 0.33 -16.07 -11.50
C ARG A 221 0.64 -15.27 -10.22
N ALA A 222 1.37 -14.18 -10.34
CA ALA A 222 1.60 -13.27 -9.22
C ALA A 222 0.24 -12.84 -8.63
N PRO A 223 0.01 -13.01 -7.32
CA PRO A 223 -1.23 -12.57 -6.70
C PRO A 223 -1.26 -11.04 -6.68
N ILE A 224 -2.38 -10.51 -7.18
CA ILE A 224 -2.72 -9.09 -7.34
C ILE A 224 -3.45 -8.62 -6.07
N GLY A 225 -3.08 -7.45 -5.54
CA GLY A 225 -3.64 -6.78 -4.34
C GLY A 225 -4.16 -7.69 -3.21
N LYS A 226 -5.49 -7.87 -3.16
CA LYS A 226 -6.21 -8.62 -2.11
C LYS A 226 -5.74 -10.07 -1.94
N ALA A 227 -5.38 -10.73 -3.03
CA ALA A 227 -4.96 -12.13 -3.00
C ALA A 227 -3.60 -12.26 -2.31
N LEU A 228 -2.71 -11.29 -2.53
CA LEU A 228 -1.40 -11.23 -1.88
C LEU A 228 -1.56 -10.95 -0.39
N VAL A 229 -2.37 -9.96 0.00
CA VAL A 229 -2.68 -9.66 1.40
C VAL A 229 -3.21 -10.89 2.14
N LYS A 230 -4.22 -11.58 1.59
CA LYS A 230 -4.80 -12.80 2.19
C LYS A 230 -3.76 -13.91 2.34
N ARG A 231 -2.84 -14.05 1.38
CA ARG A 231 -1.77 -15.04 1.43
C ARG A 231 -0.74 -14.70 2.50
N LEU A 232 -0.28 -13.45 2.56
CA LEU A 232 0.66 -12.98 3.57
C LEU A 232 0.08 -13.13 4.97
N GLU A 233 -1.21 -12.81 5.16
CA GLU A 233 -1.89 -13.05 6.44
C GLU A 233 -2.02 -14.52 6.79
N ARG A 234 -2.23 -15.41 5.81
CA ARG A 234 -2.17 -16.85 6.04
C ARG A 234 -0.79 -17.29 6.53
N ILE A 235 0.27 -16.87 5.82
CA ILE A 235 1.67 -17.19 6.19
C ILE A 235 1.98 -16.66 7.60
N ARG A 236 1.66 -15.39 7.87
CA ARG A 236 1.86 -14.74 9.17
C ARG A 236 1.15 -15.51 10.28
N ARG A 237 -0.13 -15.87 10.08
CA ARG A 237 -0.93 -16.61 11.07
C ARG A 237 -0.37 -18.01 11.35
N GLU A 238 0.10 -18.72 10.32
CA GLU A 238 0.69 -20.05 10.46
C GLU A 238 2.07 -20.01 11.13
N ALA A 239 2.86 -18.97 10.85
CA ALA A 239 4.22 -18.82 11.37
C ALA A 239 4.26 -18.20 12.79
N ALA A 240 3.33 -17.31 13.14
CA ALA A 240 3.37 -16.52 14.37
C ALA A 240 3.52 -17.35 15.67
N PRO A 241 2.80 -18.48 15.87
CA PRO A 241 2.97 -19.28 17.10
C PRO A 241 4.38 -19.88 17.24
N GLN A 242 5.02 -20.23 16.12
CA GLN A 242 6.37 -20.81 16.09
C GLN A 242 7.43 -19.73 16.27
N ILE A 243 7.27 -18.60 15.58
CA ILE A 243 8.14 -17.43 15.67
C ILE A 243 8.11 -16.83 17.09
N GLY A 244 6.95 -16.82 17.74
CA GLY A 244 6.81 -16.34 19.12
C GLY A 244 7.67 -17.12 20.13
N LYS A 245 7.87 -18.44 19.93
CA LYS A 245 8.76 -19.26 20.79
C LYS A 245 10.23 -18.83 20.71
N ALA A 246 10.62 -18.19 19.61
CA ALA A 246 11.95 -17.63 19.42
C ALA A 246 12.10 -16.18 19.92
N GLY A 247 11.12 -15.64 20.66
CA GLY A 247 11.11 -14.24 21.09
C GLY A 247 11.02 -13.25 19.93
N CYS A 248 10.40 -13.68 18.83
CA CYS A 248 10.29 -12.92 17.60
C CYS A 248 8.83 -12.59 17.29
N TRP A 249 8.62 -11.57 16.47
CA TRP A 249 7.31 -11.15 15.99
C TRP A 249 7.31 -11.08 14.47
N VAL A 250 6.16 -11.39 13.86
CA VAL A 250 5.95 -11.24 12.43
C VAL A 250 4.71 -10.39 12.18
N VAL A 251 4.89 -9.31 11.42
CA VAL A 251 3.83 -8.39 11.02
C VAL A 251 3.89 -8.16 9.52
N ARG A 252 2.77 -7.79 8.91
CA ARG A 252 2.79 -7.18 7.58
C ARG A 252 3.37 -5.78 7.65
N THR A 253 4.03 -5.39 6.57
CA THR A 253 4.62 -4.05 6.38
C THR A 253 4.41 -3.64 4.93
N HIS A 254 4.29 -2.35 4.73
CA HIS A 254 4.04 -1.68 3.47
C HIS A 254 5.14 -0.66 3.12
N GLU A 255 5.75 -0.04 4.13
CA GLU A 255 6.78 0.97 3.91
C GLU A 255 8.18 0.36 3.75
N LEU A 256 9.04 1.13 3.07
CA LEU A 256 10.51 0.98 2.94
C LEU A 256 10.99 0.19 1.71
N ASN A 257 10.78 0.76 0.51
CA ASN A 257 11.40 0.38 -0.77
C ASN A 257 11.20 -1.08 -1.26
N THR A 258 10.47 -1.93 -0.53
CA THR A 258 10.26 -3.35 -0.88
C THR A 258 8.81 -3.71 -1.23
N GLY A 259 7.84 -2.81 -1.06
CA GLY A 259 6.43 -3.13 -1.26
C GLY A 259 5.87 -4.12 -0.22
N LEU A 260 4.60 -4.51 -0.40
CA LEU A 260 3.84 -5.35 0.54
C LEU A 260 4.54 -6.68 0.86
N GLY A 261 4.84 -6.91 2.14
CA GLY A 261 5.59 -8.10 2.59
C GLY A 261 5.37 -8.46 4.06
N LEU A 262 6.23 -9.35 4.57
CA LEU A 262 6.32 -9.67 6.00
C LEU A 262 7.62 -9.11 6.59
N CYS A 263 7.52 -8.57 7.79
CA CYS A 263 8.65 -8.15 8.60
C CYS A 263 8.79 -9.07 9.81
N LEU A 264 9.97 -9.66 9.98
CA LEU A 264 10.37 -10.42 11.15
C LEU A 264 11.20 -9.52 12.07
N LEU A 265 10.81 -9.41 13.33
CA LEU A 265 11.48 -8.54 14.30
C LEU A 265 11.83 -9.30 15.58
N ARG A 266 12.97 -8.98 16.18
CA ARG A 266 13.22 -9.32 17.60
C ARG A 266 12.50 -8.30 18.45
N ALA A 267 11.58 -8.74 19.29
CA ALA A 267 10.83 -7.82 20.14
C ALA A 267 10.38 -8.53 21.40
N LYS A 268 10.59 -7.86 22.55
CA LYS A 268 10.17 -8.37 23.86
C LYS A 268 8.65 -8.50 23.98
N ASP A 269 7.91 -7.65 23.25
CA ASP A 269 6.45 -7.71 23.12
C ASP A 269 5.98 -7.08 21.80
N LYS A 270 4.68 -7.21 21.49
CA LYS A 270 4.08 -6.66 20.27
C LYS A 270 4.13 -5.15 20.14
N PHE A 271 4.33 -4.40 21.22
CA PHE A 271 4.41 -2.94 21.19
C PHE A 271 5.86 -2.45 21.01
N ALA A 272 6.85 -3.27 21.35
CA ALA A 272 8.24 -3.01 20.97
C ALA A 272 8.41 -2.99 19.44
N VAL A 273 7.60 -3.75 18.69
CA VAL A 273 7.50 -3.66 17.23
C VAL A 273 7.13 -2.23 16.80
N VAL A 274 6.09 -1.65 17.40
CA VAL A 274 5.62 -0.28 17.11
C VAL A 274 6.73 0.76 17.34
N LYS A 275 7.57 0.56 18.36
CA LYS A 275 8.73 1.41 18.62
C LYS A 275 9.79 1.32 17.53
N GLN A 276 10.06 0.12 17.02
CA GLN A 276 11.10 -0.11 16.00
C GLN A 276 10.75 0.54 14.66
N PHE A 277 9.46 0.64 14.32
CA PHE A 277 9.01 1.38 13.14
C PHE A 277 8.98 2.91 13.33
N ASN A 278 9.36 3.41 14.52
CA ASN A 278 9.24 4.81 14.89
C ASN A 278 7.82 5.35 14.60
N PHE A 279 6.81 4.55 14.97
CA PHE A 279 5.41 4.84 14.65
C PHE A 279 4.97 6.19 15.21
N GLY A 280 4.35 7.01 14.39
CA GLY A 280 3.82 8.32 14.76
C GLY A 280 3.90 9.30 13.60
N SER A 281 3.01 10.28 13.60
CA SER A 281 3.05 11.38 12.64
C SER A 281 3.24 12.73 13.36
N GLY A 282 3.68 13.74 12.62
CA GLY A 282 3.68 15.13 13.10
C GLY A 282 2.25 15.66 13.32
N ASN A 283 1.25 15.01 12.72
CA ASN A 283 -0.15 15.40 12.80
C ASN A 283 -0.79 14.88 14.10
N TYR A 284 -1.72 15.67 14.64
CA TYR A 284 -2.47 15.38 15.88
C TYR A 284 -1.60 15.12 17.14
N GLY A 285 -0.30 15.37 17.06
CA GLY A 285 0.65 15.19 18.16
C GLY A 285 0.79 13.75 18.63
N VAL A 286 0.58 12.76 17.75
CA VAL A 286 0.65 11.34 18.08
C VAL A 286 2.09 10.85 18.01
N THR A 287 2.72 10.80 19.17
CA THR A 287 4.07 10.23 19.29
C THR A 287 4.01 8.71 19.45
N THR A 288 5.11 8.02 19.13
CA THR A 288 5.28 6.58 19.36
C THR A 288 4.90 6.16 20.78
N THR A 289 5.28 6.98 21.76
CA THR A 289 4.97 6.75 23.17
C THR A 289 3.47 6.83 23.47
N LYS A 290 2.76 7.80 22.87
CA LYS A 290 1.30 7.92 23.03
C LYS A 290 0.59 6.73 22.38
N ALA A 291 1.01 6.33 21.19
CA ALA A 291 0.47 5.16 20.50
C ALA A 291 0.68 3.87 21.32
N ILE A 292 1.89 3.61 21.80
CA ILE A 292 2.16 2.43 22.64
C ILE A 292 1.32 2.46 23.92
N THR A 293 1.19 3.63 24.57
CA THR A 293 0.35 3.78 25.76
C THR A 293 -1.11 3.44 25.48
N PHE A 294 -1.67 3.97 24.39
CA PHE A 294 -3.03 3.68 23.95
C PHE A 294 -3.21 2.19 23.65
N LEU A 295 -2.33 1.61 22.83
CA LEU A 295 -2.43 0.20 22.42
C LEU A 295 -2.32 -0.76 23.61
N ARG A 296 -1.49 -0.45 24.61
CA ARG A 296 -1.43 -1.22 25.87
C ARG A 296 -2.69 -1.09 26.72
N ALA A 297 -3.35 0.08 26.71
CA ALA A 297 -4.63 0.25 27.38
C ALA A 297 -5.73 -0.53 26.66
N LEU A 298 -5.79 -0.43 25.33
CA LEU A 298 -6.71 -1.17 24.48
C LEU A 298 -6.56 -2.67 24.72
N ASP A 299 -5.34 -3.21 24.66
CA ASP A 299 -5.07 -4.64 24.81
C ASP A 299 -5.43 -5.21 26.18
N ARG A 300 -5.36 -4.40 27.24
CA ARG A 300 -5.82 -4.80 28.58
C ARG A 300 -7.34 -5.01 28.63
N THR A 301 -8.08 -4.22 27.87
CA THR A 301 -9.56 -4.26 27.85
C THR A 301 -10.11 -5.18 26.77
N ALA A 302 -9.40 -5.31 25.66
CA ALA A 302 -9.76 -6.09 24.49
C ALA A 302 -8.48 -6.64 23.85
N PRO A 303 -8.02 -7.82 24.28
CA PRO A 303 -6.80 -8.42 23.75
C PRO A 303 -6.83 -8.57 22.23
N PHE A 304 -5.75 -8.19 21.56
CA PHE A 304 -5.65 -8.26 20.10
C PHE A 304 -4.30 -8.77 19.63
N THR A 305 -4.26 -9.24 18.39
CA THR A 305 -3.02 -9.58 17.68
C THR A 305 -2.65 -8.41 16.78
N LEU A 306 -1.39 -7.96 16.86
CA LEU A 306 -0.85 -7.00 15.89
C LEU A 306 -0.68 -7.71 14.55
N LEU A 307 -1.36 -7.22 13.52
CA LEU A 307 -1.31 -7.80 12.17
C LEU A 307 -0.24 -7.11 11.33
N ALA A 308 -0.18 -5.78 11.42
CA ALA A 308 0.62 -4.95 10.56
C ALA A 308 1.07 -3.68 11.28
N CYS A 309 2.22 -3.16 10.91
CA CYS A 309 2.78 -1.92 11.45
C CYS A 309 3.74 -1.30 10.45
N ASP A 310 3.60 -0.01 10.22
CA ASP A 310 4.52 0.85 9.47
C ASP A 310 4.74 2.15 10.27
N LYS A 311 5.34 3.20 9.68
CA LYS A 311 5.61 4.45 10.40
C LYS A 311 4.33 5.22 10.73
N SER A 312 3.35 5.19 9.84
CA SER A 312 2.13 6.01 9.93
C SER A 312 0.85 5.18 10.09
N ALA A 313 0.95 3.86 10.02
CA ALA A 313 -0.20 2.96 10.04
C ALA A 313 0.03 1.68 10.85
N LEU A 314 -1.04 1.15 11.42
CA LEU A 314 -1.05 -0.05 12.23
C LEU A 314 -2.38 -0.78 12.06
N ALA A 315 -2.35 -2.11 12.02
CA ALA A 315 -3.57 -2.92 12.01
C ALA A 315 -3.53 -4.01 13.08
N GLY A 316 -4.68 -4.24 13.70
CA GLY A 316 -4.86 -5.27 14.73
C GLY A 316 -6.13 -6.08 14.51
N ARG A 317 -6.16 -7.28 15.11
CA ARG A 317 -7.36 -8.11 15.19
C ARG A 317 -7.62 -8.56 16.62
N PHE A 318 -8.79 -8.22 17.16
CA PHE A 318 -9.21 -8.67 18.48
C PHE A 318 -9.29 -10.20 18.54
N GLN A 319 -8.83 -10.78 19.65
CA GLN A 319 -8.82 -12.23 19.86
C GLN A 319 -10.22 -12.81 20.03
N ALA A 320 -11.14 -12.00 20.58
CA ALA A 320 -12.56 -12.29 20.64
C ALA A 320 -13.33 -11.16 19.95
N LEU A 321 -14.38 -11.51 19.20
CA LEU A 321 -15.26 -10.49 18.63
C LEU A 321 -15.90 -9.70 19.77
N PRO A 322 -15.85 -8.36 19.71
CA PRO A 322 -16.43 -7.55 20.75
C PRO A 322 -17.94 -7.68 20.77
N LYS A 323 -18.52 -7.93 21.95
CA LYS A 323 -19.98 -8.04 22.13
C LYS A 323 -20.69 -6.70 21.91
N SER A 324 -19.98 -5.58 22.09
CA SER A 324 -20.44 -4.23 21.77
C SER A 324 -19.29 -3.47 21.11
N GLY A 325 -19.39 -3.28 19.79
CA GLY A 325 -18.37 -2.59 19.00
C GLY A 325 -18.32 -1.09 19.27
N LEU A 326 -19.39 -0.49 19.82
CA LEU A 326 -19.51 0.96 19.94
C LEU A 326 -18.49 1.59 20.90
N ALA A 327 -18.23 0.95 22.04
CA ALA A 327 -17.23 1.46 23.00
C ALA A 327 -15.82 1.40 22.41
N LEU A 328 -15.49 0.31 21.73
CA LEU A 328 -14.21 0.14 21.04
C LEU A 328 -14.07 1.10 19.87
N ALA A 329 -15.11 1.26 19.06
CA ALA A 329 -15.15 2.20 17.95
C ALA A 329 -14.92 3.64 18.44
N LYS A 330 -15.59 4.06 19.52
CA LYS A 330 -15.36 5.37 20.14
C LYS A 330 -13.93 5.54 20.65
N SER A 331 -13.35 4.50 21.26
CA SER A 331 -11.97 4.54 21.76
C SER A 331 -10.96 4.65 20.61
N LEU A 332 -11.12 3.82 19.56
CA LEU A 332 -10.28 3.83 18.37
C LEU A 332 -10.41 5.15 17.61
N HIS A 333 -11.63 5.63 17.37
CA HIS A 333 -11.90 6.90 16.68
C HIS A 333 -11.44 8.11 17.49
N GLY A 334 -11.64 8.09 18.81
CA GLY A 334 -11.16 9.16 19.69
C GLY A 334 -9.63 9.22 19.75
N PHE A 335 -8.97 8.07 19.59
CA PHE A 335 -7.51 8.03 19.48
C PHE A 335 -7.04 8.38 18.07
N CYS A 336 -7.72 7.95 17.01
CA CYS A 336 -7.36 8.06 15.60
C CYS A 336 -8.63 8.30 14.76
N PRO A 337 -8.98 9.55 14.41
CA PRO A 337 -10.25 9.83 13.72
C PRO A 337 -10.40 9.07 12.39
N PHE A 338 -9.30 8.91 11.63
CA PHE A 338 -9.24 8.14 10.38
C PHE A 338 -8.97 6.64 10.60
N VAL A 339 -9.78 5.97 11.43
CA VAL A 339 -9.63 4.52 11.72
C VAL A 339 -9.71 3.68 10.43
N CYS A 340 -10.41 4.13 9.39
CA CYS A 340 -10.38 3.58 8.02
C CYS A 340 -10.99 4.60 7.05
N ASP A 341 -10.46 4.71 5.83
CA ASP A 341 -11.06 5.51 4.74
C ASP A 341 -12.48 5.02 4.34
N ASP A 342 -12.83 3.77 4.67
CA ASP A 342 -14.16 3.22 4.38
C ASP A 342 -15.29 3.74 5.30
N PHE A 343 -14.96 4.45 6.38
CA PHE A 343 -15.93 4.80 7.43
C PHE A 343 -16.10 6.30 7.70
N ASP A 344 -15.47 7.21 6.95
CA ASP A 344 -15.60 8.70 7.06
C ASP A 344 -16.45 9.16 8.27
N ASP A 345 -15.81 9.31 9.43
CA ASP A 345 -16.38 9.77 10.71
C ASP A 345 -17.60 8.99 11.29
N ASP A 346 -18.07 7.90 10.67
CA ASP A 346 -19.17 7.05 11.17
C ASP A 346 -18.67 5.99 12.16
N VAL A 347 -18.56 6.41 13.42
CA VAL A 347 -18.30 5.54 14.59
C VAL A 347 -19.26 4.34 14.64
N LYS A 348 -20.50 4.45 14.17
CA LYS A 348 -21.44 3.31 14.15
C LYS A 348 -21.10 2.32 13.04
N ALA A 349 -20.59 2.77 11.89
CA ALA A 349 -20.09 1.88 10.84
C ALA A 349 -18.87 1.11 11.31
N LEU A 350 -17.91 1.80 11.95
CA LEU A 350 -16.77 1.16 12.57
C LEU A 350 -17.21 0.12 13.62
N ALA A 351 -18.16 0.45 14.49
CA ALA A 351 -18.69 -0.50 15.47
C ALA A 351 -19.22 -1.80 14.81
N ARG A 352 -20.03 -1.67 13.75
CA ARG A 352 -20.55 -2.82 12.99
C ARG A 352 -19.43 -3.63 12.33
N HIS A 353 -18.37 -2.98 11.86
CA HIS A 353 -17.20 -3.64 11.29
C HIS A 353 -16.45 -4.46 12.35
N LEU A 354 -16.19 -3.87 13.51
CA LEU A 354 -15.52 -4.53 14.64
C LEU A 354 -16.30 -5.75 15.14
N GLU A 355 -17.63 -5.66 15.22
CA GLU A 355 -18.49 -6.77 15.64
C GLU A 355 -18.47 -7.96 14.66
N LYS A 356 -18.26 -7.70 13.36
CA LYS A 356 -18.25 -8.74 12.32
C LYS A 356 -16.86 -9.35 12.10
N GLY A 357 -15.82 -8.51 12.06
CA GLY A 357 -14.47 -8.91 11.66
C GLY A 357 -13.44 -8.88 12.79
N GLY A 358 -13.67 -8.03 13.80
CA GLY A 358 -12.74 -7.80 14.89
C GLY A 358 -11.43 -7.13 14.48
N GLU A 359 -11.31 -6.68 13.23
CA GLU A 359 -10.14 -5.99 12.71
C GLU A 359 -10.30 -4.48 12.84
N PHE A 360 -9.18 -3.81 13.09
CA PHE A 360 -9.09 -2.37 13.05
C PHE A 360 -7.79 -1.96 12.37
N THR A 361 -7.82 -0.80 11.74
CA THR A 361 -6.64 -0.10 11.24
C THR A 361 -6.57 1.23 11.97
N LEU A 362 -5.37 1.75 12.18
CA LEU A 362 -5.14 3.12 12.63
C LEU A 362 -4.15 3.70 11.65
N TRP A 363 -4.49 4.83 11.08
CA TRP A 363 -3.65 5.49 10.11
C TRP A 363 -3.68 7.00 10.33
N TRP A 364 -2.52 7.60 10.10
CA TRP A 364 -2.25 8.99 10.30
C TRP A 364 -1.48 9.49 9.10
N ASP A 365 -2.04 10.41 8.32
CA ASP A 365 -1.21 11.21 7.41
C ASP A 365 -0.20 12.07 8.19
#